data_AF-A0A2G9QHP1-F1
#
_entry.id   AF-A0A2G9QHP1-F1
#
_cell.length_a   1.000
_cell.length_b   1.000
_cell.length_c   1.000
_cell.angle_alpha   90.00
_cell.angle_beta   90.00
_cell.angle_gamma   90.00
#
_symmetry.space_group_name_H-M   'P 1'
#
loop_
_entity.id
_entity.type
_entity.pdbx_description
1 polymer ?
#
loop_
_entity_poly.entity_id
_entity_poly.type
_entity_poly.pdbx_seq_one_letter_code
_entity_poly.pdbx_strand_id
1 'polypeptide(L)'
;MYEVHIAFQQKDIAEIRKDESLTLPEDLDYMSLDAVLSYEIREKLTQSRPETIGAASRIQGMTPAAILNLLRYVKYGNRRVNKQRSYVERGPVVETNTVQEHQL
;
A
#
# COMPACT_ATOMS: atom_id res chain seq x y z
N MET A 1 -7.78 26.57 1.95
CA MET A 1 -7.35 25.32 1.29
C MET A 1 -5.99 24.83 1.79
N TYR A 2 -5.01 25.71 2.02
CA TYR A 2 -3.70 25.37 2.60
C TYR A 2 -3.76 24.86 4.06
N GLU A 3 -4.54 25.50 4.93
CA GLU A 3 -4.64 25.12 6.36
C GLU A 3 -5.10 23.67 6.57
N VAL A 4 -6.04 23.21 5.74
CA VAL A 4 -6.57 21.84 5.79
C VAL A 4 -5.48 20.82 5.44
N HIS A 5 -4.67 21.09 4.41
CA HIS A 5 -3.60 20.18 3.97
C HIS A 5 -2.48 20.07 5.01
N ILE A 6 -2.14 21.17 5.69
CA ILE A 6 -1.15 21.15 6.78
C ILE A 6 -1.69 20.35 7.97
N ALA A 7 -2.96 20.53 8.34
CA ALA A 7 -3.55 19.80 9.45
C ALA A 7 -3.53 18.27 9.25
N PHE A 8 -3.77 17.79 8.02
CA PHE A 8 -3.67 16.36 7.72
C PHE A 8 -2.23 15.85 7.80
N GLN A 9 -1.27 16.57 7.21
CA GLN A 9 0.15 16.18 7.30
C GLN A 9 0.65 16.12 8.74
N GLN A 10 0.22 17.05 9.60
CA GLN A 10 0.54 17.03 11.03
C GLN A 10 -0.05 15.80 11.73
N LYS A 11 -1.28 15.40 11.38
CA LYS A 11 -1.90 14.18 11.90
C LYS A 11 -1.14 12.93 11.47
N ASP A 12 -0.76 12.84 10.19
CA ASP A 12 0.01 11.71 9.66
C ASP A 12 1.37 11.59 10.37
N ILE A 13 2.08 12.72 10.54
CA ILE A 13 3.35 12.77 11.29
C ILE A 13 3.15 12.35 12.75
N ALA A 14 2.07 12.81 13.39
CA ALA A 14 1.78 12.43 14.78
C ALA A 14 1.47 10.93 14.91
N GLU A 15 0.76 10.33 13.95
CA GLU A 15 0.49 8.89 13.90
C GLU A 15 1.81 8.10 13.78
N ILE A 16 2.69 8.50 12.85
CA ILE A 16 4.00 7.88 12.66
C ILE A 16 4.85 7.96 13.93
N ARG A 17 4.93 9.13 14.56
CA ARG A 17 5.71 9.32 15.80
C ARG A 17 5.19 8.48 16.96
N LYS A 18 3.86 8.36 17.07
CA LYS A 18 3.25 7.56 18.15
C LYS A 18 3.62 6.08 18.04
N ASP A 19 3.72 5.57 16.83
CA ASP A 19 3.97 4.15 16.55
C ASP A 19 5.41 3.90 16.03
N GLU A 20 6.36 4.80 16.31
CA GLU A 20 7.74 4.68 15.79
C GLU A 20 8.49 3.45 16.32
N SER A 21 8.12 2.97 17.50
CA SER A 21 8.67 1.77 18.14
C SER A 21 8.01 0.47 17.66
N LEU A 22 6.99 0.55 16.80
CA LEU A 22 6.33 -0.63 16.25
C LEU A 22 7.35 -1.45 15.45
N THR A 23 7.55 -2.69 15.89
CA THR A 23 8.47 -3.64 15.27
C THR A 23 7.92 -4.17 13.97
N LEU A 24 8.78 -4.24 12.97
CA LEU A 24 8.48 -4.85 11.67
C LEU A 24 8.79 -6.36 11.76
N PRO A 25 7.91 -7.25 11.25
CA PRO A 25 8.21 -8.67 11.19
C PRO A 25 9.46 -8.95 10.35
N GLU A 26 10.36 -9.80 10.83
CA GLU A 26 11.61 -10.13 10.13
C GLU A 26 11.36 -10.86 8.81
N ASP A 27 10.29 -11.65 8.76
CA ASP A 27 9.82 -12.42 7.62
C ASP A 27 8.96 -11.60 6.64
N LEU A 28 8.77 -10.30 6.88
CA LEU A 28 8.01 -9.43 6.00
C LEU A 28 8.67 -9.34 4.61
N ASP A 29 7.97 -9.86 3.60
CA ASP A 29 8.35 -9.70 2.20
C ASP A 29 7.88 -8.34 1.68
N TYR A 30 8.77 -7.35 1.72
CA TYR A 30 8.52 -6.01 1.18
C TYR A 30 8.25 -6.02 -0.32
N MET A 31 8.77 -6.98 -1.09
CA MET A 31 8.58 -7.03 -2.53
C MET A 31 7.13 -7.38 -2.90
N SER A 32 6.44 -8.11 -2.03
CA SER A 32 5.00 -8.41 -2.17
C SER A 32 4.07 -7.19 -1.98
N LEU A 33 4.57 -6.04 -1.52
CA LEU A 33 3.76 -4.85 -1.19
C LEU A 33 3.53 -3.91 -2.39
N ASP A 34 3.33 -4.46 -3.59
CA ASP A 34 3.21 -3.71 -4.85
C ASP A 34 2.03 -2.73 -4.89
N ALA A 35 0.90 -3.11 -4.30
CA ALA A 35 -0.29 -2.27 -4.19
C ALA A 35 -0.17 -1.14 -3.14
N VAL A 36 0.83 -1.21 -2.25
CA VAL A 36 0.95 -0.33 -1.07
C VAL A 36 2.14 0.63 -1.17
N LEU A 37 3.24 0.16 -1.78
CA LEU A 37 4.52 0.87 -1.85
C LEU A 37 5.08 0.84 -3.27
N SER A 38 5.74 1.93 -3.67
CA SER A 38 6.45 1.98 -4.95
C SER A 38 7.61 0.98 -4.97
N TYR A 39 8.10 0.64 -6.17
CA TYR A 39 9.24 -0.25 -6.33
C TYR A 39 10.50 0.28 -5.61
N GLU A 40 10.84 1.55 -5.78
CA GLU A 40 12.01 2.17 -5.13
C GLU A 40 11.95 2.07 -3.60
N ILE A 41 10.77 2.29 -3.00
CA ILE A 41 10.61 2.18 -1.55
C ILE A 41 10.75 0.73 -1.09
N ARG A 42 10.17 -0.23 -1.82
CA ARG A 42 10.29 -1.66 -1.51
C ARG A 42 11.74 -2.12 -1.60
N GLU A 43 12.47 -1.66 -2.62
CA GLU A 43 13.89 -1.94 -2.78
C GLU A 43 14.70 -1.42 -1.59
N LYS A 44 14.51 -0.16 -1.20
CA LYS A 44 15.17 0.43 -0.03
C LYS A 44 14.87 -0.32 1.27
N LEU A 45 13.61 -0.69 1.52
CA LEU A 45 13.22 -1.45 2.71
C LEU A 45 13.82 -2.87 2.69
N THR A 46 13.85 -3.51 1.53
CA THR A 46 14.43 -4.85 1.37
C THR A 46 15.94 -4.85 1.61
N GLN A 47 16.64 -3.81 1.16
CA GLN A 47 18.09 -3.67 1.36
C GLN A 47 18.44 -3.30 2.81
N SER A 48 17.68 -2.39 3.42
CA SER A 48 17.97 -1.87 4.77
C SER A 48 17.44 -2.74 5.91
N ARG A 49 16.41 -3.56 5.66
CA ARG A 49 15.75 -4.43 6.65
C ARG A 49 15.56 -3.75 8.02
N PRO A 50 14.81 -2.64 8.08
CA PRO A 50 14.63 -1.91 9.32
C PRO A 50 13.85 -2.76 10.34
N GLU A 51 14.26 -2.71 11.60
CA GLU A 51 13.60 -3.44 12.70
C GLU A 51 12.29 -2.77 13.15
N THR A 52 12.15 -1.46 12.92
CA THR A 52 11.01 -0.66 13.39
C THR A 52 10.54 0.37 12.37
N ILE A 53 9.32 0.88 12.55
CA ILE A 53 8.77 1.99 11.76
C ILE A 53 9.66 3.24 11.83
N GLY A 54 10.18 3.56 13.01
CA GLY A 54 11.10 4.69 13.17
C GLY A 54 12.45 4.48 12.49
N ALA A 55 12.95 3.25 12.44
CA ALA A 55 14.14 2.91 11.64
C ALA A 55 13.87 3.08 10.14
N ALA A 56 12.71 2.59 9.67
CA ALA A 56 12.29 2.75 8.28
C ALA A 56 12.18 4.23 7.87
N SER A 57 11.66 5.10 8.75
CA SER A 57 11.49 6.53 8.44
C SER A 57 12.80 7.29 8.26
N ARG A 58 13.92 6.76 8.77
CA ARG A 58 15.25 7.36 8.64
C ARG A 58 15.98 6.96 7.36
N ILE A 59 15.44 6.02 6.58
CA ILE A 59 16.02 5.61 5.31
C ILE A 59 15.98 6.79 4.32
N GLN A 60 17.07 7.01 3.60
CA GLN A 60 17.18 8.12 2.66
C GLN A 60 16.15 8.02 1.53
N GLY A 61 15.47 9.14 1.26
CA GLY A 61 14.43 9.22 0.24
C GLY A 61 13.15 8.47 0.60
N MET A 62 12.94 8.19 1.88
CA MET A 62 11.65 7.76 2.41
C MET A 62 10.70 8.95 2.56
N THR A 63 9.41 8.74 2.34
CA THR A 63 8.38 9.79 2.48
C THR A 63 7.44 9.49 3.65
N PRO A 64 6.83 10.52 4.28
CA PRO A 64 5.84 10.30 5.34
C PRO A 64 4.68 9.40 4.90
N ALA A 65 4.21 9.56 3.65
CA ALA A 65 3.14 8.73 3.10
C ALA A 65 3.53 7.25 2.99
N ALA A 66 4.76 6.94 2.56
CA ALA A 66 5.25 5.57 2.49
C ALA A 66 5.33 4.91 3.87
N ILE A 67 5.82 5.64 4.87
CA ILE A 67 5.88 5.15 6.25
C ILE A 67 4.50 4.92 6.84
N LEU A 68 3.56 5.84 6.57
CA LEU A 68 2.18 5.69 7.01
C LEU A 68 1.50 4.47 6.38
N ASN A 69 1.75 4.23 5.09
CA ASN A 69 1.25 3.05 4.39
C ASN A 69 1.83 1.75 4.97
N LEU A 70 3.13 1.71 5.23
CA LEU A 70 3.79 0.57 5.88
C LEU A 70 3.22 0.35 7.30
N LEU A 71 3.14 1.40 8.11
CA LEU A 71 2.56 1.36 9.45
C LEU A 71 1.14 0.79 9.43
N ARG A 72 0.27 1.29 8.55
CA ARG A 72 -1.11 0.82 8.42
C ARG A 72 -1.19 -0.63 7.94
N TYR A 73 -0.29 -1.02 7.04
CA TYR A 73 -0.20 -2.41 6.58
C TYR A 73 0.11 -3.36 7.75
N VAL A 74 1.14 -3.05 8.54
CA VAL A 74 1.53 -3.89 9.68
C VAL A 74 0.46 -3.87 10.79
N LYS A 75 -0.13 -2.71 11.07
CA LYS A 75 -1.11 -2.54 12.15
C LYS A 75 -2.47 -3.15 11.85
N TYR A 76 -2.89 -3.16 10.58
CA TYR A 76 -4.25 -3.54 10.19
C TYR A 76 -4.36 -4.71 9.20
N GLY A 77 -3.23 -5.36 8.86
CA GLY A 77 -3.17 -6.65 8.19
C GLY A 77 -4.33 -6.94 7.22
N ASN A 78 -4.19 -6.49 5.97
CA ASN A 78 -5.02 -6.91 4.84
C ASN A 78 -6.54 -6.59 4.84
N ARG A 79 -7.06 -5.74 5.75
CA ARG A 79 -8.50 -5.39 5.71
C ARG A 79 -8.95 -4.50 4.53
N ARG A 80 -8.04 -3.95 3.72
CA ARG A 80 -8.37 -2.96 2.67
C ARG A 80 -7.99 -3.32 1.24
N VAL A 81 -7.16 -4.33 1.01
CA VAL A 81 -6.70 -4.68 -0.36
C VAL A 81 -7.84 -5.27 -1.21
N ASN A 82 -8.90 -5.79 -0.60
CA ASN A 82 -10.03 -6.40 -1.31
C ASN A 82 -11.06 -5.43 -1.90
N LYS A 83 -11.01 -4.11 -1.64
CA LYS A 83 -12.10 -3.21 -2.07
C LYS A 83 -11.87 -2.51 -3.43
N GLN A 84 -10.63 -2.51 -3.96
CA GLN A 84 -10.30 -1.80 -5.21
C GLN A 84 -10.24 -2.72 -6.45
N ARG A 85 -9.93 -4.03 -6.30
CA ARG A 85 -9.98 -5.01 -7.41
C ARG A 85 -11.40 -5.33 -7.88
N SER A 86 -12.40 -5.20 -7.00
CA SER A 86 -13.81 -5.51 -7.29
C SER A 86 -14.52 -4.57 -8.28
N TYR A 87 -13.86 -3.54 -8.80
CA TYR A 87 -14.41 -2.65 -9.83
C TYR A 87 -13.89 -2.93 -11.25
N VAL A 88 -12.76 -3.61 -11.41
CA VAL A 88 -12.11 -3.77 -12.73
C VAL A 88 -12.48 -5.09 -13.41
N GLU A 89 -12.92 -6.10 -12.65
CA GLU A 89 -13.30 -7.42 -13.19
C GLU A 89 -14.77 -7.54 -13.63
N ARG A 90 -15.57 -6.48 -13.47
CA ARG A 90 -16.96 -6.43 -13.96
C ARG A 90 -17.18 -5.23 -14.88
N GLY A 91 -16.46 -5.21 -16.00
CA GLY A 91 -16.88 -4.44 -17.17
C GLY A 91 -18.17 -5.05 -17.75
N PRO A 92 -19.00 -4.28 -18.49
CA PRO A 92 -20.23 -4.78 -19.06
C PRO A 92 -19.91 -5.89 -20.06
N VAL A 93 -20.44 -7.09 -19.82
CA VAL A 93 -20.38 -8.19 -20.78
C VAL A 93 -21.26 -7.79 -21.95
N VAL A 94 -20.65 -7.36 -23.04
CA VAL A 94 -21.35 -7.24 -24.32
C VAL A 94 -21.53 -8.67 -24.81
N GLU A 95 -22.73 -9.22 -24.64
CA GLU A 95 -23.11 -10.51 -25.22
C GLU A 95 -22.98 -10.43 -26.74
N THR A 96 -21.86 -10.91 -27.29
CA THR A 96 -21.80 -11.25 -28.70
C THR A 96 -22.45 -12.61 -28.85
N ASN A 97 -23.75 -12.63 -29.17
CA ASN A 97 -24.41 -13.83 -29.66
C ASN A 97 -23.79 -14.22 -31.01
N THR A 98 -22.80 -15.09 -30.96
CA THR A 98 -22.39 -15.92 -32.09
C THR A 98 -23.44 -17.00 -32.25
N VAL A 99 -24.34 -16.83 -33.23
CA VAL A 99 -25.16 -17.93 -33.75
C VAL A 99 -24.26 -18.88 -34.54
N GLN A 100 -23.84 -19.98 -33.91
CA GLN A 100 -23.61 -21.25 -34.58
C GLN A 100 -24.98 -21.95 -34.61
N GLU A 101 -25.47 -22.40 -35.75
CA GLU A 101 -25.39 -23.76 -36.32
C GLU A 101 -26.49 -23.76 -37.41
N HIS A 102 -26.55 -24.53 -38.49
CA HIS A 102 -25.86 -25.72 -38.97
C HIS A 102 -26.27 -25.88 -40.46
N GLN A 103 -25.59 -26.77 -41.16
CA GLN A 103 -25.78 -27.17 -42.56
C GLN A 103 -27.23 -27.46 -42.97
N LEU A 104 -27.61 -27.03 -44.19
CA LEU A 104 -27.79 -27.87 -45.38
C LEU A 104 -27.85 -26.99 -46.64
#